data_AF-A0A918C3D5-F1
#
_entry.id   AF-A0A918C3D5-F1
#
_cell.length_a   1.000
_cell.length_b   1.000
_cell.length_c   1.000
_cell.angle_alpha   90.00
_cell.angle_beta   90.00
_cell.angle_gamma   90.00
#
_symmetry.space_group_name_H-M   'P 1'
#
loop_
_entity.id
_entity.type
_entity.pdbx_description
1 polymer ?
#
loop_
_entity_poly.entity_id
_entity_poly.type
_entity_poly.pdbx_seq_one_letter_code
_entity_poly.pdbx_strand_id
1 'polypeptide(L)'
;MSGTEKRTPEPATTGKRTARRTRAAAVAGSVLLAGAVVATGGYTVVTVQNADRDAGTPRWGTPSAAAAEGTAAETRGPAAMLVPYGHDGWLRGPDLAEFGSDTRLGGAAAVELLKKASGDLPRAQRDRWEKEIDSHRVEETAMRSYFSGSLSVYSESEISTVSIVLTRMKDRDSARDLATSRTELLGAADTSREGPAVEGHDSATCFVASGNRASRLASMRCTAHAADVLVTLTADGGKPLDTRSVAVLLGQQLDRIHEPGKAA
;
A
#
# COMPACT_ATOMS: atom_id res chain seq x y z
N MET A 1 -70.45 -74.45 30.83
CA MET A 1 -70.11 -73.18 30.17
C MET A 1 -68.69 -72.82 30.59
N SER A 2 -67.77 -72.90 29.64
CA SER A 2 -66.32 -72.88 29.85
C SER A 2 -65.78 -71.48 30.15
N GLY A 3 -64.88 -71.37 31.12
CA GLY A 3 -64.04 -70.20 31.35
C GLY A 3 -62.57 -70.59 31.20
N THR A 4 -61.88 -69.98 30.23
CA THR A 4 -60.48 -70.22 29.89
C THR A 4 -59.78 -68.85 29.98
N GLU A 5 -58.79 -68.67 30.86
CA GLU A 5 -57.94 -67.47 30.80
C GLU A 5 -56.55 -67.82 30.25
N LYS A 6 -56.20 -67.08 29.20
CA LYS A 6 -55.08 -67.27 28.28
C LYS A 6 -53.95 -66.29 28.61
N ARG A 7 -52.77 -66.86 28.82
CA ARG A 7 -51.43 -66.51 28.31
C ARG A 7 -51.25 -65.10 27.66
N THR A 8 -50.39 -64.30 28.27
CA THR A 8 -49.73 -63.09 27.74
C THR A 8 -48.83 -63.37 26.52
N PRO A 9 -48.74 -62.45 25.53
CA PRO A 9 -47.57 -62.35 24.67
C PRO A 9 -46.82 -60.99 24.70
N GLU A 10 -45.53 -61.12 24.39
CA GLU A 10 -44.38 -60.21 24.27
C GLU A 10 -44.49 -59.13 23.16
N PRO A 11 -43.72 -58.02 23.19
CA PRO A 11 -43.92 -56.88 22.29
C PRO A 11 -43.28 -57.04 20.91
N ALA A 12 -43.97 -56.60 19.86
CA ALA A 12 -43.44 -56.55 18.49
C ALA A 12 -42.82 -55.18 18.15
N THR A 13 -41.54 -55.21 17.79
CA THR A 13 -40.72 -54.12 17.27
C THR A 13 -41.26 -53.52 15.96
N THR A 14 -41.37 -52.19 15.86
CA THR A 14 -41.66 -51.46 14.63
C THR A 14 -40.43 -50.69 14.13
N GLY A 15 -39.89 -51.11 12.99
CA GLY A 15 -38.88 -50.33 12.28
C GLY A 15 -38.67 -50.87 10.87
N LYS A 16 -38.90 -50.04 9.84
CA LYS A 16 -38.42 -50.15 8.43
C LYS A 16 -39.25 -49.32 7.42
N ARG A 17 -39.65 -48.07 7.71
CA ARG A 17 -40.25 -47.18 6.68
C ARG A 17 -39.57 -45.82 6.47
N THR A 18 -38.62 -45.43 7.32
CA THR A 18 -37.97 -44.10 7.26
C THR A 18 -36.69 -44.04 6.43
N ALA A 19 -35.98 -45.16 6.24
CA ALA A 19 -34.65 -45.16 5.60
C ALA A 19 -34.65 -45.04 4.06
N ARG A 20 -35.75 -45.36 3.37
CA ARG A 20 -35.83 -45.24 1.89
C ARG A 20 -36.12 -43.82 1.42
N ARG A 21 -36.87 -43.03 2.22
CA ARG A 21 -37.23 -41.64 1.88
C ARG A 21 -36.05 -40.69 2.02
N THR A 22 -35.15 -40.94 2.98
CA THR A 22 -33.95 -40.12 3.19
C THR A 22 -32.90 -40.30 2.08
N ARG A 23 -32.76 -41.51 1.52
CA ARG A 23 -31.85 -41.75 0.38
C ARG A 23 -32.35 -41.11 -0.91
N ALA A 24 -33.65 -41.15 -1.18
CA ALA A 24 -34.24 -40.49 -2.34
C ALA A 24 -34.12 -38.95 -2.25
N ALA A 25 -34.32 -38.38 -1.05
CA ALA A 25 -34.15 -36.94 -0.82
C ALA A 25 -32.68 -36.49 -0.97
N ALA A 26 -31.71 -37.30 -0.51
CA ALA A 26 -30.29 -37.00 -0.66
C ALA A 26 -29.83 -37.02 -2.13
N VAL A 27 -30.32 -37.98 -2.92
CA VAL A 27 -30.00 -38.07 -4.36
C VAL A 27 -30.64 -36.91 -5.13
N ALA A 28 -31.91 -36.58 -4.85
CA ALA A 28 -32.59 -35.45 -5.48
C ALA A 28 -31.90 -34.11 -5.14
N GLY A 29 -31.49 -33.90 -3.88
CA GLY A 29 -30.74 -32.72 -3.47
C GLY A 29 -29.38 -32.59 -4.16
N SER A 30 -28.67 -33.72 -4.33
CA SER A 30 -27.36 -33.75 -4.99
C SER A 30 -27.47 -33.42 -6.49
N VAL A 31 -28.50 -33.92 -7.17
CA VAL A 31 -28.75 -33.63 -8.59
C VAL A 31 -29.16 -32.17 -8.79
N LEU A 32 -29.97 -31.60 -7.89
CA LEU A 32 -30.33 -30.18 -7.93
C LEU A 32 -29.12 -29.26 -7.70
N LEU A 33 -28.25 -29.60 -6.76
CA LEU A 33 -27.01 -28.86 -6.51
C LEU A 33 -26.06 -28.94 -7.71
N ALA A 34 -25.88 -30.12 -8.31
CA ALA A 34 -25.07 -30.27 -9.51
C ALA A 34 -25.64 -29.47 -10.70
N GLY A 35 -26.96 -29.50 -10.89
CA GLY A 35 -27.64 -28.69 -11.91
C GLY A 35 -27.45 -27.18 -11.69
N ALA A 36 -27.55 -26.72 -10.45
CA ALA A 36 -27.33 -25.31 -10.10
C ALA A 36 -25.88 -24.86 -10.33
N VAL A 37 -24.89 -25.70 -10.00
CA VAL A 37 -23.47 -25.42 -10.23
C VAL A 37 -23.13 -25.39 -11.74
N VAL A 38 -23.68 -26.31 -12.53
CA VAL A 38 -23.48 -26.32 -13.98
C VAL A 38 -24.18 -25.14 -14.64
N ALA A 39 -25.37 -24.75 -14.18
CA ALA A 39 -26.10 -23.60 -14.71
C ALA A 39 -25.39 -22.27 -14.40
N THR A 40 -24.87 -22.09 -13.18
CA THR A 40 -24.09 -20.88 -12.81
C THR A 40 -22.73 -20.85 -13.47
N GLY A 41 -22.02 -21.98 -13.57
CA GLY A 41 -20.76 -22.09 -14.30
C GLY A 41 -20.92 -21.82 -15.80
N GLY A 42 -21.97 -22.36 -16.43
CA GLY A 42 -22.26 -22.11 -17.85
C GLY A 42 -22.65 -20.66 -18.14
N TYR A 43 -23.50 -20.06 -17.29
CA TYR A 43 -23.89 -18.65 -17.42
C TYR A 43 -22.70 -17.70 -17.27
N THR A 44 -21.83 -17.94 -16.29
CA THR A 44 -20.61 -17.14 -16.09
C THR A 44 -19.64 -17.29 -17.26
N VAL A 45 -19.40 -18.49 -17.78
CA VAL A 45 -18.57 -18.69 -18.98
C VAL A 45 -19.15 -17.92 -20.17
N VAL A 46 -20.44 -18.08 -20.49
CA VAL A 46 -21.05 -17.40 -21.65
C VAL A 46 -21.03 -15.87 -21.51
N THR A 47 -21.17 -15.34 -20.29
CA THR A 47 -21.13 -13.90 -20.05
C THR A 47 -19.71 -13.32 -20.12
N VAL A 48 -18.68 -14.06 -19.72
CA VAL A 48 -17.29 -13.55 -19.74
C VAL A 48 -16.54 -13.87 -21.04
N GLN A 49 -16.96 -14.87 -21.81
CA GLN A 49 -16.24 -15.36 -23.00
C GLN A 49 -16.12 -14.31 -24.12
N ASN A 50 -17.00 -13.30 -24.12
CA ASN A 50 -16.98 -12.19 -25.08
C ASN A 50 -16.56 -10.85 -24.46
N ALA A 51 -16.29 -10.78 -23.15
CA ALA A 51 -15.91 -9.53 -22.49
C ALA A 51 -14.57 -8.98 -23.03
N ASP A 52 -13.64 -9.86 -23.41
CA ASP A 52 -12.36 -9.48 -24.04
C ASP A 52 -12.46 -9.15 -25.53
N ARG A 53 -13.57 -9.52 -26.20
CA ARG A 53 -13.75 -9.37 -27.65
C ARG A 53 -14.54 -8.11 -28.03
N ASP A 54 -15.28 -7.53 -27.09
CA ASP A 54 -16.16 -6.38 -27.33
C ASP A 54 -16.08 -5.37 -26.18
N ALA A 55 -14.89 -4.78 -25.97
CA ALA A 55 -14.68 -3.74 -24.96
C ALA A 55 -15.37 -2.39 -25.27
N GLY A 56 -16.24 -2.35 -26.30
CA GLY A 56 -16.76 -1.12 -26.86
C GLY A 56 -15.66 -0.20 -27.41
N THR A 57 -16.07 0.92 -28.00
CA THR A 57 -15.09 1.94 -28.42
C THR A 57 -14.53 2.64 -27.18
N PRO A 58 -13.19 2.73 -27.04
CA PRO A 58 -12.60 3.47 -25.94
C PRO A 58 -13.01 4.95 -26.02
N ARG A 59 -13.76 5.40 -25.01
CA ARG A 59 -14.19 6.80 -24.89
C ARG A 59 -13.24 7.50 -23.92
N TRP A 60 -12.06 7.85 -24.41
CA TRP A 60 -11.17 8.73 -23.68
C TRP A 60 -11.61 10.17 -23.94
N GLY A 61 -12.31 10.77 -22.98
CA GLY A 61 -12.42 12.22 -22.92
C GLY A 61 -11.12 12.74 -22.33
N THR A 62 -10.34 13.51 -23.09
CA THR A 62 -9.31 14.37 -22.49
C THR A 62 -10.04 15.30 -21.54
N PRO A 63 -9.75 15.28 -20.22
CA PRO A 63 -10.23 16.33 -19.34
C PRO A 63 -9.83 17.65 -19.99
N SER A 64 -10.79 18.55 -20.21
CA SER A 64 -10.45 19.93 -20.56
C SER A 64 -9.49 20.40 -19.50
N ALA A 65 -8.24 20.68 -19.87
CA ALA A 65 -7.33 21.37 -18.99
C ALA A 65 -8.00 22.72 -18.70
N ALA A 66 -8.73 22.80 -17.59
CA ALA A 66 -8.86 24.08 -16.93
C ALA A 66 -7.42 24.54 -16.77
N ALA A 67 -7.06 25.62 -17.45
CA ALA A 67 -5.77 26.25 -17.22
C ALA A 67 -5.68 26.39 -15.71
N ALA A 68 -4.77 25.62 -15.11
CA ALA A 68 -4.39 25.84 -13.74
C ALA A 68 -3.63 27.17 -13.76
N GLU A 69 -4.36 28.28 -13.85
CA GLU A 69 -3.94 29.57 -13.32
C GLU A 69 -3.97 29.44 -11.80
N GLY A 70 -3.20 28.48 -11.29
CA GLY A 70 -2.67 28.55 -9.95
C GLY A 70 -1.61 29.63 -10.03
N THR A 71 -1.97 30.86 -9.65
CA THR A 71 -0.98 31.72 -9.00
C THR A 71 -0.19 30.82 -8.06
N ALA A 72 1.14 30.81 -8.19
CA ALA A 72 2.01 30.02 -7.33
C ALA A 72 1.62 30.35 -5.89
N ALA A 73 0.81 29.49 -5.28
CA ALA A 73 0.42 29.65 -3.89
C ALA A 73 1.74 29.66 -3.15
N GLU A 74 1.98 30.70 -2.34
CA GLU A 74 3.17 30.76 -1.50
C GLU A 74 3.35 29.38 -0.88
N THR A 75 4.46 28.73 -1.24
CA THR A 75 4.71 27.37 -0.78
C THR A 75 4.98 27.51 0.71
N ARG A 76 3.98 27.17 1.53
CA ARG A 76 4.06 27.19 3.00
C ARG A 76 3.96 25.75 3.51
N GLY A 77 4.40 25.55 4.75
CA GLY A 77 4.34 24.24 5.39
C GLY A 77 5.37 23.24 4.84
N PRO A 78 5.17 21.93 5.04
CA PRO A 78 6.12 20.89 4.62
C PRO A 78 6.44 20.92 3.13
N ALA A 79 5.51 21.39 2.27
CA ALA A 79 5.75 21.49 0.83
C ALA A 79 6.91 22.44 0.48
N ALA A 80 7.14 23.47 1.28
CA ALA A 80 8.24 24.43 1.09
C ALA A 80 9.60 23.78 1.38
N MET A 81 9.61 22.84 2.33
CA MET A 81 10.81 22.16 2.79
C MET A 81 11.30 21.11 1.79
N LEU A 82 10.46 20.66 0.85
CA LEU A 82 10.83 19.68 -0.15
C LEU A 82 12.02 20.16 -0.99
N VAL A 83 12.95 19.25 -1.28
CA VAL A 83 14.06 19.52 -2.21
C VAL A 83 13.50 19.99 -3.57
N PRO A 84 13.98 21.11 -4.14
CA PRO A 84 13.50 21.58 -5.44
C PRO A 84 13.92 20.65 -6.58
N TYR A 85 13.11 20.60 -7.63
CA TYR A 85 13.54 19.95 -8.88
C TYR A 85 14.78 20.64 -9.47
N GLY A 86 15.62 19.85 -10.13
CA GLY A 86 16.88 20.26 -10.72
C GLY A 86 18.02 20.39 -9.70
N HIS A 87 17.74 20.37 -8.40
CA HIS A 87 18.77 20.32 -7.37
C HIS A 87 19.54 19.00 -7.47
N ASP A 88 20.86 19.09 -7.64
CA ASP A 88 21.77 17.95 -7.79
C ASP A 88 21.30 16.88 -8.79
N GLY A 89 20.68 17.33 -9.89
CA GLY A 89 20.26 16.46 -10.99
C GLY A 89 18.97 15.67 -10.73
N TRP A 90 18.27 15.92 -9.63
CA TRP A 90 16.96 15.30 -9.36
C TRP A 90 15.86 15.95 -10.16
N LEU A 91 15.31 15.23 -11.13
CA LEU A 91 14.27 15.72 -12.02
C LEU A 91 12.88 15.30 -11.55
N ARG A 92 11.83 15.91 -12.12
CA ARG A 92 10.43 15.58 -11.79
C ARG A 92 10.13 14.11 -12.03
N GLY A 93 9.75 13.39 -10.98
CA GLY A 93 9.46 11.96 -11.01
C GLY A 93 8.05 11.61 -11.51
N PRO A 94 7.68 10.32 -11.46
CA PRO A 94 6.37 9.82 -11.88
C PRO A 94 5.25 10.26 -10.93
N ASP A 95 4.00 10.04 -11.31
CA ASP A 95 2.86 10.36 -10.45
C ASP A 95 2.83 9.50 -9.18
N LEU A 96 2.52 10.14 -8.04
CA LEU A 96 2.30 9.49 -6.76
C LEU A 96 0.82 9.08 -6.66
N ALA A 97 0.52 7.88 -7.18
CA ALA A 97 -0.86 7.39 -7.31
C ALA A 97 -1.76 8.42 -8.02
N GLU A 98 -2.88 8.83 -7.41
CA GLU A 98 -3.80 9.83 -7.97
C GLU A 98 -3.37 11.30 -7.78
N PHE A 99 -2.26 11.59 -7.10
CA PHE A 99 -1.93 12.94 -6.64
C PHE A 99 -0.93 13.70 -7.52
N GLY A 100 -0.43 13.09 -8.60
CA GLY A 100 0.63 13.67 -9.44
C GLY A 100 2.02 13.61 -8.79
N SER A 101 3.03 14.24 -9.40
CA SER A 101 4.43 14.21 -8.92
C SER A 101 4.71 15.11 -7.71
N ASP A 102 3.79 16.00 -7.35
CA ASP A 102 3.97 17.01 -6.30
C ASP A 102 2.62 17.42 -5.73
N THR A 103 2.42 17.23 -4.43
CA THR A 103 1.13 17.52 -3.79
C THR A 103 1.26 17.85 -2.31
N ARG A 104 0.19 18.42 -1.77
CA ARG A 104 0.03 18.77 -0.37
C ARG A 104 -1.38 18.40 0.09
N LEU A 105 -1.46 17.62 1.15
CA LEU A 105 -2.70 17.13 1.75
C LEU A 105 -2.75 17.57 3.21
N GLY A 106 -3.91 18.06 3.67
CA GLY A 106 -4.11 18.46 5.07
C GLY A 106 -5.05 17.52 5.81
N GLY A 107 -4.92 17.46 7.14
CA GLY A 107 -5.88 16.85 8.05
C GLY A 107 -6.32 15.43 7.67
N ALA A 108 -7.62 15.22 7.52
CA ALA A 108 -8.19 13.90 7.24
C ALA A 108 -7.67 13.25 5.94
N ALA A 109 -7.41 14.04 4.89
CA ALA A 109 -6.88 13.51 3.64
C ALA A 109 -5.45 12.97 3.80
N ALA A 110 -4.63 13.61 4.64
CA ALA A 110 -3.29 13.14 4.97
C ALA A 110 -3.34 11.84 5.79
N VAL A 111 -4.26 11.75 6.77
CA VAL A 111 -4.47 10.53 7.57
C VAL A 111 -4.92 9.36 6.70
N GLU A 112 -5.92 9.57 5.85
CA GLU A 112 -6.43 8.53 4.94
C GLU A 112 -5.34 8.01 4.00
N LEU A 113 -4.50 8.89 3.47
CA LEU A 113 -3.37 8.48 2.65
C LEU A 113 -2.39 7.58 3.42
N LEU A 114 -1.99 7.98 4.62
CA LEU A 114 -1.06 7.20 5.45
C LEU A 114 -1.63 5.81 5.81
N LYS A 115 -2.94 5.72 6.04
CA LYS A 115 -3.65 4.45 6.26
C LYS A 115 -3.73 3.61 4.99
N LYS A 116 -4.09 4.20 3.85
CA LYS A 116 -4.14 3.51 2.54
C LYS A 116 -2.77 2.92 2.16
N ALA A 117 -1.68 3.63 2.46
CA ALA A 117 -0.31 3.15 2.24
C ALA A 117 0.05 1.89 3.06
N SER A 118 -0.75 1.53 4.06
CA SER A 118 -0.59 0.31 4.87
C SER A 118 -1.42 -0.88 4.39
N GLY A 119 -2.12 -0.73 3.25
CA GLY A 119 -2.96 -1.77 2.65
C GLY A 119 -2.24 -3.10 2.42
N ASP A 120 -0.95 -3.07 2.13
CA ASP A 120 -0.13 -4.26 1.83
C ASP A 120 0.45 -4.94 3.09
N LEU A 121 0.31 -4.33 4.26
CA LEU A 121 0.75 -4.95 5.52
C LEU A 121 -0.18 -6.09 5.93
N PRO A 122 0.33 -7.16 6.58
CA PRO A 122 -0.55 -8.14 7.19
C PRO A 122 -1.41 -7.48 8.28
N ARG A 123 -2.61 -8.02 8.51
CA ARG A 123 -3.66 -7.36 9.30
C ARG A 123 -3.19 -6.85 10.67
N ALA A 124 -2.44 -7.66 11.41
CA ALA A 124 -1.97 -7.28 12.74
C ALA A 124 -1.02 -6.07 12.70
N GLN A 125 -0.13 -6.01 11.71
CA GLN A 125 0.79 -4.88 11.51
C GLN A 125 0.02 -3.65 11.02
N ARG A 126 -0.94 -3.84 10.12
CA ARG A 126 -1.83 -2.77 9.65
C ARG A 126 -2.60 -2.13 10.81
N ASP A 127 -3.28 -2.94 11.62
CA ASP A 127 -4.07 -2.47 12.76
C ASP A 127 -3.21 -1.73 13.79
N ARG A 128 -1.95 -2.16 14.00
CA ARG A 128 -1.00 -1.45 14.87
C ARG A 128 -0.62 -0.09 14.27
N TRP A 129 -0.26 -0.07 12.98
CA TRP A 129 0.16 1.13 12.27
C TRP A 129 -0.96 2.18 12.18
N GLU A 130 -2.19 1.77 11.88
CA GLU A 130 -3.34 2.67 11.82
C GLU A 130 -3.62 3.33 13.18
N LYS A 131 -3.49 2.58 14.29
CA LYS A 131 -3.62 3.13 15.65
C LYS A 131 -2.53 4.15 15.98
N GLU A 132 -1.30 3.87 15.58
CA GLU A 132 -0.19 4.80 15.77
C GLU A 132 -0.46 6.11 15.00
N ILE A 133 -0.87 6.03 13.72
CA ILE A 133 -1.26 7.21 12.93
C ILE A 133 -2.35 8.03 13.64
N ASP A 134 -3.41 7.37 14.12
CA ASP A 134 -4.53 8.04 14.79
C ASP A 134 -4.12 8.71 16.11
N SER A 135 -3.14 8.14 16.81
CA SER A 135 -2.66 8.66 18.09
C SER A 135 -1.82 9.94 17.98
N HIS A 136 -1.06 10.08 16.88
CA HIS A 136 -0.04 11.12 16.74
C HIS A 136 -0.50 12.38 15.98
N ARG A 137 -1.77 12.44 15.56
CA ARG A 137 -2.43 13.57 14.88
C ARG A 137 -1.58 14.19 13.76
N VAL A 138 -1.73 13.64 12.56
CA VAL A 138 -1.17 14.21 11.33
C VAL A 138 -1.85 15.54 11.01
N GLU A 139 -1.07 16.61 10.88
CA GLU A 139 -1.58 17.94 10.53
C GLU A 139 -1.58 18.17 9.02
N GLU A 140 -0.46 17.87 8.39
CA GLU A 140 -0.21 18.15 6.98
C GLU A 140 0.81 17.18 6.41
N THR A 141 0.59 16.74 5.18
CA THR A 141 1.53 15.93 4.41
C THR A 141 1.87 16.64 3.11
N ALA A 142 3.14 16.73 2.78
CA ALA A 142 3.60 17.09 1.44
C ALA A 142 4.33 15.91 0.81
N MET A 143 4.16 15.74 -0.50
CA MET A 143 4.78 14.65 -1.23
C MET A 143 5.39 15.16 -2.51
N ARG A 144 6.58 14.65 -2.86
CA ARG A 144 7.20 14.89 -4.16
C ARG A 144 7.94 13.66 -4.64
N SER A 145 7.79 13.37 -5.92
CA SER A 145 8.54 12.32 -6.61
C SER A 145 9.64 12.92 -7.47
N TYR A 146 10.76 12.20 -7.53
CA TYR A 146 11.95 12.55 -8.29
C TYR A 146 12.35 11.35 -9.14
N PHE A 147 13.19 11.58 -10.15
CA PHE A 147 14.02 10.53 -10.72
C PHE A 147 15.47 11.00 -10.83
N SER A 148 16.41 10.04 -10.76
CA SER A 148 17.83 10.33 -10.91
C SER A 148 18.14 10.78 -12.35
N GLY A 149 18.70 11.98 -12.49
CA GLY A 149 18.96 12.57 -13.79
C GLY A 149 20.26 12.08 -14.44
N SER A 150 20.11 11.47 -15.62
CA SER A 150 20.74 11.91 -16.85
C SER A 150 19.86 11.40 -18.00
N LEU A 151 19.16 12.27 -18.73
CA LEU A 151 18.37 11.90 -19.92
C LEU A 151 19.24 11.62 -21.16
N SER A 152 20.55 11.44 -20.96
CA SER A 152 21.48 11.11 -22.02
C SER A 152 21.20 9.69 -22.50
N VAL A 153 20.89 9.55 -23.79
CA VAL A 153 20.68 8.26 -24.49
C VAL A 153 21.94 7.37 -24.46
N TYR A 154 23.06 7.91 -23.99
CA TYR A 154 24.37 7.25 -23.87
C TYR A 154 24.75 6.91 -22.43
N SER A 155 23.93 7.32 -21.45
CA SER A 155 24.11 6.90 -20.07
C SER A 155 23.28 5.66 -19.83
N GLU A 156 23.94 4.51 -19.74
CA GLU A 156 23.38 3.29 -19.13
C GLU A 156 23.18 3.46 -17.60
N SER A 157 23.11 4.71 -17.10
CA SER A 157 23.04 5.02 -15.68
C SER A 157 21.76 4.46 -15.06
N GLU A 158 21.91 3.89 -13.87
CA GLU A 158 20.85 3.32 -13.04
C GLU A 158 19.77 4.36 -12.71
N ILE A 159 18.74 4.42 -13.58
CA ILE A 159 17.58 5.27 -13.35
C ILE A 159 16.84 4.73 -12.13
N SER A 160 16.64 5.62 -11.16
CA SER A 160 15.91 5.34 -9.94
C SER A 160 14.84 6.39 -9.77
N THR A 161 13.63 5.95 -9.43
CA THR A 161 12.55 6.84 -9.00
C THR A 161 12.59 6.95 -7.49
N VAL A 162 12.41 8.16 -6.97
CA VAL A 162 12.38 8.42 -5.53
C VAL A 162 11.07 9.12 -5.19
N SER A 163 10.44 8.75 -4.10
CA SER A 163 9.32 9.47 -3.50
C SER A 163 9.71 9.93 -2.11
N ILE A 164 9.44 11.19 -1.79
CA ILE A 164 9.61 11.77 -0.46
C ILE A 164 8.25 12.21 0.04
N VAL A 165 7.92 11.80 1.24
CA VAL A 165 6.72 12.20 1.97
C VAL A 165 7.16 12.85 3.27
N LEU A 166 6.77 14.12 3.45
CA LEU A 166 6.97 14.90 4.66
C LEU A 166 5.64 14.99 5.38
N THR A 167 5.54 14.42 6.57
CA THR A 167 4.34 14.44 7.39
C THR A 167 4.60 15.28 8.64
N ARG A 168 3.98 16.46 8.70
CA ARG A 168 3.96 17.28 9.91
C ARG A 168 3.06 16.63 10.95
N MET A 169 3.65 16.38 12.10
CA MET A 169 3.00 15.88 13.29
C MET A 169 2.71 17.05 14.24
N LYS A 170 1.87 16.81 15.24
CA LYS A 170 1.58 17.80 16.28
C LYS A 170 2.83 18.30 17.02
N ASP A 171 3.80 17.43 17.23
CA ASP A 171 5.02 17.72 17.99
C ASP A 171 6.18 16.79 17.59
N ARG A 172 7.39 17.15 18.03
CA ARG A 172 8.63 16.41 17.77
C ARG A 172 8.59 14.98 18.31
N ASP A 173 8.01 14.79 19.49
CA ASP A 173 7.95 13.47 20.12
C ASP A 173 7.07 12.54 19.28
N SER A 174 5.93 13.04 18.78
CA SER A 174 5.07 12.31 17.84
C SER A 174 5.78 11.93 16.54
N ALA A 175 6.61 12.81 15.98
CA ALA A 175 7.42 12.51 14.79
C ALA A 175 8.49 11.44 15.08
N ARG A 176 9.14 11.52 16.24
CA ARG A 176 10.15 10.55 16.68
C ARG A 176 9.55 9.17 16.95
N ASP A 177 8.43 9.11 17.65
CA ASP A 177 7.76 7.86 18.02
C ASP A 177 7.31 7.11 16.76
N LEU A 178 6.67 7.82 15.81
CA LEU A 178 6.23 7.22 14.56
C LEU A 178 7.39 6.85 13.62
N ALA A 179 8.50 7.61 13.64
CA ALA A 179 9.72 7.23 12.94
C ALA A 179 10.33 5.93 13.52
N THR A 180 10.33 5.80 14.85
CA THR A 180 10.85 4.62 15.55
C THR A 180 9.99 3.40 15.23
N SER A 181 8.68 3.51 15.34
CA SER A 181 7.77 2.39 15.07
C SER A 181 7.82 1.91 13.62
N ARG A 182 7.93 2.84 12.66
CA ARG A 182 8.12 2.51 11.24
C ARG A 182 9.46 1.84 10.98
N THR A 183 10.52 2.28 11.65
CA THR A 183 11.86 1.69 11.54
C THR A 183 11.88 0.27 12.09
N GLU A 184 11.27 0.03 13.25
CA GLU A 184 11.11 -1.32 13.83
C GLU A 184 10.34 -2.24 12.87
N LEU A 185 9.25 -1.75 12.28
CA LEU A 185 8.44 -2.52 11.33
C LEU A 185 9.25 -2.90 10.08
N LEU A 186 10.06 -1.98 9.54
CA LEU A 186 10.91 -2.24 8.37
C LEU A 186 12.07 -3.18 8.70
N GLY A 187 12.69 -3.03 9.87
CA GLY A 187 13.80 -3.85 10.33
C GLY A 187 13.39 -5.28 10.69
N ALA A 188 12.14 -5.50 11.09
CA ALA A 188 11.59 -6.83 11.35
C ALA A 188 11.30 -7.65 10.08
N ALA A 189 11.39 -7.04 8.88
CA ALA A 189 11.15 -7.75 7.64
C ALA A 189 12.40 -8.53 7.18
N ASP A 190 12.33 -9.86 7.19
CA ASP A 190 13.45 -10.79 6.87
C ASP A 190 14.15 -10.58 5.51
N THR A 191 13.56 -9.78 4.62
CA THR A 191 14.07 -9.52 3.26
C THR A 191 14.81 -8.19 3.12
N SER A 192 14.84 -7.38 4.18
CA SER A 192 15.48 -6.08 4.22
C SER A 192 16.92 -6.19 4.74
N ARG A 193 17.87 -5.62 4.03
CA ARG A 193 19.24 -5.39 4.53
C ARG A 193 19.38 -3.94 4.97
N GLU A 194 20.24 -3.67 5.92
CA GLU A 194 20.56 -2.29 6.31
C GLU A 194 21.13 -1.52 5.10
N GLY A 195 20.63 -0.30 4.91
CA GLY A 195 21.06 0.63 3.88
C GLY A 195 22.25 1.49 4.33
N PRO A 196 22.75 2.38 3.46
CA PRO A 196 23.79 3.33 3.85
C PRO A 196 23.28 4.28 4.95
N ALA A 197 24.21 4.69 5.83
CA ALA A 197 23.96 5.78 6.77
C ALA A 197 23.80 7.12 6.02
N VAL A 198 23.07 8.05 6.63
CA VAL A 198 22.94 9.42 6.14
C VAL A 198 23.86 10.31 6.96
N GLU A 199 24.86 10.92 6.31
CA GLU A 199 25.86 11.75 6.97
C GLU A 199 25.19 12.94 7.69
N GLY A 200 25.59 13.20 8.95
CA GLY A 200 25.07 14.32 9.75
C GLY A 200 23.65 14.12 10.32
N HIS A 201 22.99 12.99 10.04
CA HIS A 201 21.60 12.75 10.43
C HIS A 201 21.38 11.39 11.08
N ASP A 202 21.70 11.28 12.36
CA ASP A 202 21.54 10.05 13.16
C ASP A 202 20.08 9.60 13.32
N SER A 203 19.11 10.48 13.03
CA SER A 203 17.69 10.14 13.05
C SER A 203 17.23 9.32 11.84
N ALA A 204 18.07 9.18 10.81
CA ALA A 204 17.73 8.50 9.58
C ALA A 204 18.16 7.03 9.60
N THR A 205 17.24 6.15 9.24
CA THR A 205 17.50 4.72 9.07
C THR A 205 16.98 4.26 7.71
N CYS A 206 17.82 3.58 6.95
CA CYS A 206 17.51 3.09 5.61
C CYS A 206 17.60 1.57 5.56
N PHE A 207 16.73 0.95 4.77
CA PHE A 207 16.71 -0.47 4.49
C PHE A 207 16.58 -0.73 2.99
N VAL A 208 17.37 -1.67 2.47
CA VAL A 208 17.36 -2.08 1.07
C VAL A 208 16.75 -3.47 0.95
N ALA A 209 15.60 -3.54 0.28
CA ALA A 209 14.97 -4.79 -0.12
C ALA A 209 15.36 -5.09 -1.57
N SER A 210 16.20 -6.10 -1.77
CA SER A 210 16.34 -6.69 -3.09
C SER A 210 15.15 -7.63 -3.28
N GLY A 211 14.30 -7.38 -4.29
CA GLY A 211 13.27 -8.36 -4.67
C GLY A 211 13.89 -9.75 -4.91
N ASN A 212 13.06 -10.78 -5.05
CA ASN A 212 13.52 -12.16 -5.26
C ASN A 212 14.59 -12.27 -6.38
N ARG A 213 15.34 -13.38 -6.42
CA ARG A 213 16.44 -13.54 -7.39
C ARG A 213 16.04 -13.32 -8.86
N ALA A 214 14.76 -13.47 -9.21
CA ALA A 214 14.25 -13.22 -10.56
C ALA A 214 13.93 -11.73 -10.81
N SER A 215 13.69 -10.93 -9.77
CA SER A 215 13.48 -9.50 -9.89
C SER A 215 14.77 -8.77 -10.20
N ARG A 216 14.76 -7.99 -11.29
CA ARG A 216 15.83 -7.03 -11.62
C ARG A 216 15.68 -5.70 -10.89
N LEU A 217 14.68 -5.56 -10.01
CA LEU A 217 14.40 -4.34 -9.26
C LEU A 217 14.86 -4.46 -7.81
N ALA A 218 15.40 -3.36 -7.31
CA ALA A 218 15.68 -3.15 -5.90
C ALA A 218 14.90 -1.93 -5.40
N SER A 219 14.56 -1.98 -4.11
CA SER A 219 13.88 -0.90 -3.41
C SER A 219 14.68 -0.52 -2.18
N MET A 220 14.78 0.78 -1.89
CA MET A 220 15.30 1.30 -0.64
C MET A 220 14.23 2.13 0.05
N ARG A 221 14.00 1.87 1.33
CA ARG A 221 13.07 2.63 2.17
C ARG A 221 13.85 3.25 3.31
N CYS A 222 13.71 4.55 3.47
CA CYS A 222 14.29 5.28 4.58
C CYS A 222 13.20 5.94 5.42
N THR A 223 13.44 5.98 6.72
CA THR A 223 12.63 6.71 7.70
C THR A 223 13.55 7.62 8.49
N ALA A 224 13.15 8.87 8.66
CA ALA A 224 13.87 9.84 9.47
C ALA A 224 12.88 10.81 10.14
N HIS A 225 13.36 11.62 11.07
CA HIS A 225 12.58 12.73 11.62
C HIS A 225 13.47 13.95 11.84
N ALA A 226 12.88 15.13 11.68
CA ALA A 226 13.51 16.42 11.95
C ALA A 226 12.43 17.40 12.44
N ALA A 227 12.68 18.08 13.57
CA ALA A 227 11.67 18.86 14.27
C ALA A 227 10.37 18.05 14.50
N ASP A 228 9.22 18.59 14.08
CA ASP A 228 7.88 17.99 14.11
C ASP A 228 7.53 17.21 12.81
N VAL A 229 8.50 16.97 11.93
CA VAL A 229 8.28 16.34 10.62
C VAL A 229 8.84 14.92 10.60
N LEU A 230 7.96 13.95 10.31
CA LEU A 230 8.33 12.61 9.87
C LEU A 230 8.70 12.65 8.38
N VAL A 231 9.86 12.10 8.04
CA VAL A 231 10.34 11.97 6.67
C VAL A 231 10.34 10.50 6.28
N THR A 232 9.62 10.16 5.22
CA THR A 232 9.70 8.83 4.61
C THR A 232 10.14 8.96 3.16
N LEU A 233 11.12 8.15 2.78
CA LEU A 233 11.65 8.11 1.44
C LEU A 233 11.55 6.68 0.92
N THR A 234 11.04 6.51 -0.29
CA THR A 234 11.08 5.23 -1.01
C THR A 234 11.74 5.43 -2.36
N ALA A 235 12.77 4.66 -2.65
CA ALA A 235 13.48 4.64 -3.92
C ALA A 235 13.34 3.27 -4.57
N ASP A 236 13.05 3.26 -5.87
CA ASP A 236 12.91 2.05 -6.67
C ASP A 236 13.71 2.20 -7.96
N GLY A 237 14.39 1.14 -8.38
CA GLY A 237 15.24 1.16 -9.57
C GLY A 237 15.75 -0.21 -9.98
N GLY A 238 16.55 -0.23 -11.04
CA GLY A 238 17.28 -1.42 -11.45
C GLY A 238 18.25 -1.94 -10.37
N LYS A 239 18.76 -3.15 -10.55
CA LYS A 239 19.88 -3.68 -9.77
C LYS A 239 21.19 -3.45 -10.55
N PRO A 240 22.26 -2.90 -9.92
CA PRO A 240 22.25 -2.31 -8.59
C PRO A 240 21.43 -1.03 -8.52
N LEU A 241 20.97 -0.71 -7.31
CA LEU A 241 20.31 0.56 -7.00
C LEU A 241 21.38 1.49 -6.43
N ASP A 242 21.46 2.72 -6.91
CA ASP A 242 22.34 3.76 -6.37
C ASP A 242 21.83 4.28 -5.02
N THR A 243 22.03 3.47 -3.97
CA THR A 243 21.59 3.78 -2.61
C THR A 243 22.33 4.98 -2.02
N ARG A 244 23.53 5.30 -2.51
CA ARG A 244 24.34 6.42 -2.02
C ARG A 244 23.74 7.75 -2.47
N SER A 245 23.42 7.90 -3.76
CA SER A 245 22.79 9.14 -4.24
C SER A 245 21.43 9.37 -3.59
N VAL A 246 20.68 8.30 -3.32
CA VAL A 246 19.40 8.41 -2.59
C VAL A 246 19.61 8.83 -1.13
N ALA A 247 20.64 8.32 -0.44
CA ALA A 247 20.97 8.76 0.92
C ALA A 247 21.41 10.22 0.98
N VAL A 248 22.17 10.69 -0.03
CA VAL A 248 22.53 12.11 -0.17
C VAL A 248 21.28 12.98 -0.34
N LEU A 249 20.33 12.59 -1.18
CA LEU A 249 19.04 13.29 -1.32
C LEU A 249 18.27 13.36 0.00
N LEU A 250 18.29 12.30 0.80
CA LEU A 250 17.67 12.30 2.14
C LEU A 250 18.36 13.29 3.08
N GLY A 251 19.69 13.35 3.08
CA GLY A 251 20.45 14.34 3.86
C GLY A 251 20.06 15.77 3.49
N GLN A 252 20.05 16.08 2.19
CA GLN A 252 19.61 17.39 1.68
C GLN A 252 18.18 17.74 2.11
N GLN A 253 17.29 16.74 2.08
CA GLN A 253 15.93 16.93 2.56
C GLN A 253 15.87 17.25 4.05
N LEU A 254 16.69 16.60 4.87
CA LEU A 254 16.75 16.81 6.32
C LEU A 254 17.38 18.16 6.68
N ASP A 255 18.40 18.59 5.95
CA ASP A 255 19.03 19.92 6.08
C ASP A 255 18.00 21.04 5.84
N ARG A 256 17.19 20.92 4.79
CA ARG A 256 16.13 21.90 4.47
C ARG A 256 15.06 22.01 5.55
N ILE A 257 14.80 20.94 6.30
CA ILE A 257 13.84 20.96 7.41
C ILE A 257 14.45 21.66 8.64
N HIS A 258 15.73 21.45 8.92
CA HIS A 258 16.43 22.12 10.04
C HIS A 258 16.62 23.62 9.82
N GLU A 259 16.74 24.04 8.55
CA GLU A 259 16.94 25.45 8.18
C GLU A 259 15.83 25.96 7.25
N PRO A 260 14.59 26.16 7.75
CA PRO A 260 13.46 26.58 6.91
C PRO A 260 13.72 27.87 6.12
N GLY A 261 14.62 28.74 6.61
CA GLY A 261 15.02 29.98 5.95
C GLY A 261 15.84 29.80 4.64
N LYS A 262 16.39 28.61 4.37
CA LYS A 262 17.03 28.27 3.08
C LYS A 262 16.05 27.63 2.08
N ALA A 263 14.77 27.51 2.48
CA ALA A 263 13.75 26.87 1.68
C ALA A 263 13.02 27.82 0.71
N ALA A 264 13.31 29.12 0.79
CA ALA A 264 12.72 30.19 -0.04
C ALA A 264 13.42 30.34 -1.41
#